data_AF-A0A5C7FM63-F1
#
_entry.id   AF-A0A5C7FM63-F1
#
_cell.length_a   1.000
_cell.length_b   1.000
_cell.length_c   1.000
_cell.angle_alpha   90.00
_cell.angle_beta   90.00
_cell.angle_gamma   90.00
#
_symmetry.space_group_name_H-M   'P 1'
#
loop_
_entity.id
_entity.type
_entity.pdbx_description
1 polymer ?
#
loop_
_entity_poly.entity_id
_entity_poly.type
_entity_poly.pdbx_seq_one_letter_code
_entity_poly.pdbx_strand_id
1 'polypeptide(L)'
;MKQFLSCLSLAVSVAFSGAAFAGELEDANALFEKKDYAGALKLYTKLANAGNPQAQQQLGQMYWYGEAGAVDEAKAKELFEKSAAKGNKVAADSLVIMQQRGERRAEIDYWIKGYDGADLQSGEYRCPSPRIPAVSKVNDEIERVNKAVTGWQDCYNKMVTNLNEQSPLTKRIPADIAKLMNKQETEASTAYLEQVRQNIAEGAKVNSKMVLADFAAWRSATEAFVDQHNSVVNKAKQ
;
A
#
# COMPACT_ATOMS: atom_id res chain seq x y z
N MET A 1 69.05 31.45 53.96
CA MET A 1 68.78 32.35 52.83
C MET A 1 68.45 31.49 51.62
N LYS A 2 67.36 31.81 50.91
CA LYS A 2 66.83 31.24 49.66
C LYS A 2 65.94 29.98 49.75
N GLN A 3 64.63 30.28 49.79
CA GLN A 3 63.51 29.54 49.22
C GLN A 3 63.75 29.18 47.74
N PHE A 4 63.04 28.17 47.20
CA PHE A 4 62.33 28.14 45.90
C PHE A 4 61.77 26.71 45.74
N LEU A 5 60.49 26.46 46.09
CA LEU A 5 59.27 26.56 45.26
C LEU A 5 58.95 25.26 44.50
N SER A 6 57.91 24.58 45.00
CA SER A 6 57.19 23.46 44.38
C SER A 6 56.65 23.81 43.00
N CYS A 7 56.83 22.92 42.03
CA CYS A 7 56.00 22.86 40.82
C CYS A 7 54.92 21.79 41.02
N LEU A 8 53.74 22.22 41.46
CA LEU A 8 52.50 21.46 41.43
C LEU A 8 51.95 21.56 39.99
N SER A 9 52.08 20.50 39.18
CA SER A 9 51.48 20.46 37.85
C SER A 9 49.97 20.21 37.97
N LEU A 10 49.18 21.25 37.72
CA LEU A 10 47.73 21.22 37.61
C LEU A 10 47.30 20.30 36.44
N ALA A 11 46.73 19.14 36.75
CA ALA A 11 45.89 18.42 35.81
C ALA A 11 44.50 19.06 35.79
N VAL A 12 44.29 20.06 34.92
CA VAL A 12 42.94 20.57 34.63
C VAL A 12 42.27 19.61 33.67
N SER A 13 41.60 18.61 34.22
CA SER A 13 40.62 17.80 33.50
C SER A 13 39.40 18.67 33.19
N VAL A 14 39.28 19.13 31.95
CA VAL A 14 38.08 19.82 31.44
C VAL A 14 36.92 18.83 31.41
N ALA A 15 36.11 18.82 32.47
CA ALA A 15 34.85 18.07 32.56
C ALA A 15 33.62 18.97 32.31
N PHE A 16 33.74 19.99 31.45
CA PHE A 16 32.69 21.02 31.28
C PHE A 16 31.74 20.81 30.09
N SER A 17 31.94 19.79 29.27
CA SER A 17 31.20 19.63 28.00
C SER A 17 29.91 18.79 28.10
N GLY A 18 29.74 17.95 29.13
CA GLY A 18 28.60 17.02 29.20
C GLY A 18 27.23 17.69 29.35
N ALA A 19 27.13 18.75 30.17
CA ALA A 19 25.85 19.40 30.47
C ALA A 19 25.32 20.27 29.31
N ALA A 20 26.21 20.93 28.56
CA ALA A 20 25.82 21.77 27.43
C ALA A 20 25.19 20.96 26.28
N PHE A 21 25.66 19.73 26.06
CA PHE A 21 25.11 18.85 25.01
C PHE A 21 23.75 18.24 25.35
N ALA A 22 23.42 18.11 26.64
CA ALA A 22 22.12 17.60 27.06
C ALA A 22 20.99 18.60 26.74
N GLY A 23 21.20 19.89 27.06
CA GLY A 23 20.23 20.95 26.74
C GLY A 23 20.00 21.12 25.24
N GLU A 24 21.07 21.09 24.43
CA GLU A 24 20.95 21.20 22.97
C GLU A 24 20.20 20.02 22.34
N LEU A 25 20.26 18.83 22.94
CA LEU A 25 19.50 17.66 22.46
C LEU A 25 18.01 17.79 22.78
N GLU A 26 17.67 18.30 23.96
CA GLU A 26 16.28 18.62 24.32
C GLU A 26 15.71 19.70 23.39
N ASP A 27 16.48 20.74 23.08
CA ASP A 27 16.10 21.76 22.09
C ASP A 27 15.87 21.15 20.71
N ALA A 28 16.73 20.23 20.27
CA ALA A 28 16.58 19.52 18.99
C ALA A 28 15.30 18.67 18.94
N ASN A 29 15.02 17.94 20.02
CA ASN A 29 13.78 17.15 20.15
C ASN A 29 12.55 18.07 20.12
N ALA A 30 12.57 19.19 20.85
CA ALA A 30 11.46 20.14 20.89
C ALA A 30 11.20 20.80 19.53
N LEU A 31 12.24 21.11 18.75
CA LEU A 31 12.10 21.60 17.37
C LEU A 31 11.48 20.53 16.47
N PHE A 32 11.93 19.28 16.61
CA PHE A 32 11.41 18.15 15.86
C PHE A 32 9.91 17.91 16.14
N GLU A 33 9.50 17.91 17.42
CA GLU A 33 8.11 17.77 17.83
C GLU A 33 7.21 18.89 17.31
N LYS A 34 7.75 20.11 17.19
CA LYS A 34 7.09 21.27 16.56
C LYS A 34 7.12 21.23 15.04
N LYS A 35 7.69 20.19 14.43
CA LYS A 35 7.90 20.03 12.99
C LYS A 35 8.79 21.10 12.36
N ASP A 36 9.61 21.78 13.17
CA ASP A 36 10.72 22.59 12.67
C ASP A 36 11.89 21.67 12.31
N TYR A 37 11.72 20.92 11.23
CA TYR A 37 12.71 19.96 10.78
C TYR A 37 14.03 20.62 10.38
N ALA A 38 14.01 21.85 9.86
CA ALA A 38 15.23 22.58 9.52
C ALA A 38 16.06 22.93 10.78
N GLY A 39 15.38 23.42 11.83
CA GLY A 39 16.00 23.69 13.12
C GLY A 39 16.52 22.42 13.80
N ALA A 40 15.70 21.37 13.85
CA ALA A 40 16.07 20.07 14.40
C ALA A 40 17.26 19.45 13.65
N LEU A 41 17.24 19.47 12.31
CA LEU A 41 18.33 18.97 11.47
C LEU A 41 19.66 19.63 11.81
N LYS A 42 19.66 20.96 11.99
CA LYS A 42 20.86 21.72 12.34
C LYS A 42 21.44 21.27 13.69
N LEU A 43 20.60 21.17 14.72
CA LEU A 43 21.05 20.77 16.06
C LEU A 43 21.48 19.30 16.11
N TYR A 44 20.67 18.39 15.56
CA TYR A 44 21.04 16.98 15.50
C TYR A 44 22.32 16.77 14.71
N THR A 45 22.54 17.48 13.60
CA THR A 45 23.81 17.41 12.84
C THR A 45 25.01 17.82 13.71
N LYS A 46 24.90 18.95 14.42
CA LYS A 46 25.95 19.42 15.33
C LYS A 46 26.28 18.37 16.40
N LEU A 47 25.25 17.85 17.07
CA LEU A 47 25.39 16.88 18.15
C LEU A 47 25.87 15.51 17.66
N ALA A 48 25.41 15.06 16.49
CA ALA A 48 25.82 13.82 15.87
C ALA A 48 27.30 13.85 15.47
N ASN A 49 27.78 15.00 14.98
CA ASN A 49 29.20 15.25 14.68
C ASN A 49 30.06 15.31 15.94
N ALA A 50 29.52 15.81 17.06
CA ALA A 50 30.14 15.71 18.38
C ALA A 50 30.12 14.27 18.96
N GLY A 51 29.50 13.32 18.25
CA GLY A 51 29.45 11.92 18.62
C GLY A 51 28.35 11.55 19.62
N ASN A 52 27.35 12.41 19.83
CA ASN A 52 26.19 12.05 20.66
C ASN A 52 25.39 10.92 19.99
N PRO A 53 25.26 9.73 20.61
CA PRO A 53 24.61 8.59 19.98
C PRO A 53 23.11 8.79 19.79
N GLN A 54 22.42 9.52 20.67
CA GLN A 54 21.00 9.80 20.51
C GLN A 54 20.77 10.76 19.33
N ALA A 55 21.60 11.80 19.19
CA ALA A 55 21.53 12.69 18.02
C ALA A 55 21.85 11.98 16.71
N GLN A 56 22.83 11.06 16.70
CA GLN A 56 23.10 10.22 15.52
C GLN A 56 21.88 9.38 15.15
N GLN A 57 21.20 8.77 16.12
CA GLN A 57 19.99 7.99 15.89
C GLN A 57 18.85 8.87 15.35
N GLN A 58 18.60 10.04 15.95
CA GLN A 58 17.56 10.96 15.48
C GLN A 58 17.83 11.48 14.08
N LEU A 59 19.08 11.88 13.81
CA LEU A 59 19.48 12.31 12.46
C LEU A 59 19.33 11.19 11.43
N GLY A 60 19.65 9.95 11.82
CA GLY A 60 19.43 8.77 10.97
C GLY A 60 17.95 8.60 10.62
N GLN A 61 17.05 8.77 11.59
CA GLN A 61 15.60 8.73 11.34
C GLN A 61 15.15 9.84 10.40
N MET A 62 15.68 11.06 10.55
CA MET A 62 15.32 12.17 9.66
C MET A 62 15.69 11.88 8.19
N TYR A 63 16.86 11.29 7.94
CA TYR A 63 17.24 10.86 6.59
C TYR A 63 16.42 9.67 6.10
N TRP A 64 16.05 8.75 7.00
CA TRP A 64 15.24 7.59 6.67
C TRP A 64 13.80 7.94 6.25
N TYR A 65 13.18 8.89 6.95
CA TYR A 65 11.81 9.33 6.68
C TYR A 65 11.72 10.55 5.74
N GLY A 66 12.85 11.08 5.29
CA GLY A 66 12.90 12.25 4.40
C GLY A 66 12.60 13.59 5.10
N GLU A 67 12.58 13.63 6.43
CA GLU A 67 12.42 14.87 7.20
C GLU A 67 13.66 15.78 7.09
N ALA A 68 14.80 15.21 6.69
CA ALA A 68 16.01 15.95 6.32
C ALA A 68 15.98 16.51 4.88
N GLY A 69 14.87 16.38 4.15
CA GLY A 69 14.70 16.81 2.76
C GLY A 69 14.29 15.65 1.85
N ALA A 70 15.26 14.94 1.28
CA ALA A 70 15.03 13.71 0.53
C ALA A 70 15.38 12.49 1.39
N VAL A 71 14.74 11.35 1.13
CA VAL A 71 15.13 10.08 1.74
C VAL A 71 16.56 9.73 1.33
N ASP A 72 17.42 9.47 2.30
CA ASP A 72 18.79 8.99 2.11
C ASP A 72 19.07 7.80 3.03
N GLU A 73 18.71 6.61 2.53
CA GLU A 73 18.86 5.35 3.27
C GLU A 73 20.33 5.05 3.61
N ALA A 74 21.27 5.43 2.75
CA ALA A 74 22.69 5.20 2.98
C ALA A 74 23.20 6.06 4.15
N LYS A 75 22.81 7.34 4.19
CA LYS A 75 23.15 8.25 5.28
C LYS A 75 22.49 7.82 6.60
N ALA A 76 21.23 7.40 6.54
CA ALA A 76 20.52 6.84 7.69
C ALA A 76 21.28 5.64 8.27
N LYS A 77 21.67 4.68 7.41
CA LYS A 77 22.45 3.49 7.81
C LYS A 77 23.75 3.88 8.51
N GLU A 78 24.54 4.77 7.91
CA GLU A 78 25.82 5.24 8.46
C GLU A 78 25.63 5.82 9.88
N LEU A 79 24.60 6.63 10.09
CA LEU A 79 24.30 7.26 11.35
C LEU A 79 23.82 6.26 12.41
N PHE A 80 22.97 5.31 12.02
CA PHE A 80 22.54 4.24 12.91
C PHE A 80 23.71 3.32 13.30
N GLU A 81 24.60 2.97 12.38
CA GLU A 81 25.79 2.17 12.67
C GLU A 81 26.69 2.86 13.69
N LYS A 82 26.96 4.17 13.53
CA LYS A 82 27.74 4.96 14.49
C LYS A 82 27.08 5.02 15.88
N SER A 83 25.76 5.18 15.90
CA SER A 83 24.98 5.25 17.14
C SER A 83 24.94 3.90 17.86
N ALA A 84 24.69 2.81 17.12
CA ALA A 84 24.64 1.45 17.63
C ALA A 84 26.01 0.99 18.16
N ALA A 85 27.11 1.36 17.51
CA ALA A 85 28.47 1.11 17.99
C ALA A 85 28.76 1.75 19.36
N LYS A 86 27.97 2.74 19.78
CA LYS A 86 28.03 3.39 21.10
C LYS A 86 26.95 2.87 22.07
N GLY A 87 26.30 1.75 21.76
CA GLY A 87 25.32 1.09 22.63
C GLY A 87 23.90 1.63 22.50
N ASN A 88 23.59 2.47 21.51
CA ASN A 88 22.21 2.90 21.27
C ASN A 88 21.39 1.74 20.69
N LYS A 89 20.53 1.15 21.53
CA LYS A 89 19.67 0.03 21.14
C LYS A 89 18.63 0.40 20.09
N VAL A 90 18.09 1.62 20.11
CA VAL A 90 17.11 2.09 19.12
C VAL A 90 17.73 2.15 17.72
N ALA A 91 18.99 2.58 17.62
CA ALA A 91 19.73 2.57 16.37
C ALA A 91 20.02 1.15 15.87
N ALA A 92 20.39 0.24 16.76
CA ALA A 92 20.57 -1.17 16.42
C ALA A 92 19.28 -1.82 15.91
N ASP A 93 18.15 -1.57 16.59
CA ASP A 93 16.85 -2.06 16.17
C ASP A 93 16.42 -1.44 14.82
N SER A 94 16.76 -0.16 14.58
CA SER A 94 16.53 0.51 13.29
C SER A 94 17.30 -0.15 12.15
N LEU A 95 18.55 -0.57 12.36
CA LEU A 95 19.32 -1.31 11.35
C LEU A 95 18.68 -2.66 10.99
N VAL A 96 18.13 -3.36 11.98
CA VAL A 96 17.38 -4.61 11.74
C VAL A 96 16.16 -4.35 10.87
N ILE A 97 15.40 -3.29 11.16
CA ILE A 97 14.23 -2.89 10.34
C ILE A 97 14.66 -2.52 8.92
N MET A 98 15.77 -1.77 8.76
CA MET A 98 16.32 -1.43 7.45
C MET A 98 16.68 -2.68 6.63
N GLN A 99 17.33 -3.65 7.27
CA GLN A 99 17.68 -4.92 6.62
C GLN A 99 16.42 -5.69 6.21
N GLN A 100 15.46 -5.87 7.11
CA GLN A 100 14.18 -6.54 6.83
C GLN A 100 13.44 -5.87 5.68
N ARG A 101 13.43 -4.53 5.64
CA ARG A 101 12.86 -3.76 4.53
C ARG A 101 13.59 -4.00 3.22
N GLY A 102 14.92 -4.05 3.23
CA GLY A 102 15.72 -4.38 2.05
C GLY A 102 15.39 -5.77 1.50
N GLU A 103 15.29 -6.78 2.38
CA GLU A 103 14.95 -8.16 2.03
C GLU A 103 13.51 -8.29 1.49
N ARG A 104 12.57 -7.52 2.05
CA ARG A 104 11.14 -7.54 1.67
C ARG A 104 10.76 -6.48 0.62
N ARG A 105 11.74 -5.79 0.01
CA ARG A 105 11.50 -4.67 -0.91
C ARG A 105 10.60 -5.06 -2.09
N ALA A 106 10.80 -6.25 -2.65
CA ALA A 106 9.98 -6.74 -3.76
C ALA A 106 8.51 -6.94 -3.37
N GLU A 107 8.24 -7.38 -2.13
CA GLU A 107 6.87 -7.56 -1.64
C GLU A 107 6.20 -6.23 -1.30
N ILE A 108 6.94 -5.26 -0.77
CA ILE A 108 6.45 -3.89 -0.60
C ILE A 108 6.07 -3.31 -1.99
N ASP A 109 6.97 -3.41 -2.96
CA ASP A 109 6.73 -2.97 -4.34
C ASP A 109 5.52 -3.66 -4.97
N TYR A 110 5.30 -4.95 -4.70
CA TYR A 110 4.11 -5.67 -5.17
C TYR A 110 2.81 -5.00 -4.69
N TRP A 111 2.72 -4.60 -3.42
CA TRP A 111 1.52 -3.93 -2.90
C TRP A 111 1.39 -2.46 -3.31
N ILE A 112 2.47 -1.84 -3.77
CA ILE A 112 2.46 -0.45 -4.27
C ILE A 112 2.06 -0.37 -5.75
N LYS A 113 2.42 -1.37 -6.56
CA LYS A 113 2.26 -1.30 -8.03
C LYS A 113 2.08 -2.65 -8.75
N GLY A 114 2.18 -3.77 -8.06
CA GLY A 114 2.20 -5.11 -8.67
C GLY A 114 0.90 -5.90 -8.53
N TYR A 115 0.13 -5.69 -7.47
CA TYR A 115 -1.13 -6.37 -7.24
C TYR A 115 -2.16 -5.96 -8.30
N ASP A 116 -2.68 -6.91 -9.08
CA ASP A 116 -3.65 -6.67 -10.16
C ASP A 116 -5.09 -7.07 -9.81
N GLY A 117 -5.27 -7.77 -8.68
CA GLY A 117 -6.55 -8.30 -8.23
C GLY A 117 -7.12 -9.43 -9.07
N ALA A 118 -6.31 -10.12 -9.89
CA ALA A 118 -6.75 -11.24 -10.71
C ALA A 118 -7.38 -12.37 -9.87
N ASP A 119 -6.91 -12.55 -8.64
CA ASP A 119 -7.46 -13.50 -7.67
C ASP A 119 -8.92 -13.19 -7.30
N LEU A 120 -9.32 -11.91 -7.28
CA LEU A 120 -10.69 -11.46 -6.98
C LEU A 120 -11.69 -11.82 -8.08
N GLN A 121 -11.21 -12.19 -9.27
CA GLN A 121 -12.00 -12.55 -10.45
C GLN A 121 -11.74 -14.00 -10.90
N SER A 122 -11.12 -14.81 -10.04
CA SER A 122 -10.74 -16.19 -10.34
C SER A 122 -11.69 -17.21 -9.71
N GLY A 123 -11.55 -18.48 -10.07
CA GLY A 123 -12.32 -19.58 -9.47
C GLY A 123 -13.83 -19.37 -9.59
N GLU A 124 -14.54 -19.39 -8.46
CA GLU A 124 -16.00 -19.19 -8.41
C GLU A 124 -16.47 -17.77 -8.75
N TYR A 125 -15.56 -16.79 -8.76
CA TYR A 125 -15.83 -15.40 -9.14
C TYR A 125 -15.51 -15.13 -10.62
N ARG A 126 -15.03 -16.14 -11.34
CA ARG A 126 -14.85 -16.07 -12.78
C ARG A 126 -16.20 -16.29 -13.46
N CYS A 127 -16.81 -15.22 -13.95
CA CYS A 127 -18.13 -15.26 -14.57
C CYS A 127 -18.04 -15.25 -16.11
N PRO A 128 -17.98 -16.42 -16.78
CA PRO A 128 -17.89 -16.47 -18.24
C PRO A 128 -19.16 -15.89 -18.87
N SER A 129 -18.99 -14.99 -19.85
CA SER A 129 -20.12 -14.41 -20.56
C SER A 129 -20.98 -15.51 -21.22
N PRO A 130 -22.30 -15.50 -21.03
CA PRO A 130 -23.18 -16.51 -21.58
C PRO A 130 -23.24 -16.37 -23.10
N ARG A 131 -23.38 -17.50 -23.80
CA ARG A 131 -23.61 -17.50 -25.24
C ARG A 131 -25.08 -17.17 -25.51
N ILE A 132 -25.33 -16.01 -26.10
CA ILE A 132 -26.67 -15.53 -26.44
C ILE A 132 -26.76 -15.45 -27.99
N PRO A 133 -27.62 -16.26 -28.65
CA PRO A 133 -27.83 -16.15 -30.09
C PRO A 133 -28.62 -14.86 -30.42
N ALA A 134 -28.69 -14.48 -31.70
CA ALA A 134 -29.50 -13.33 -32.11
C ALA A 134 -31.02 -13.57 -31.91
N VAL A 135 -31.46 -14.82 -32.07
CA VAL A 135 -32.85 -15.26 -31.91
C VAL A 135 -32.86 -16.75 -31.59
N SER A 136 -33.75 -17.18 -30.69
CA SER A 136 -34.02 -18.61 -30.46
C SER A 136 -35.32 -19.02 -31.13
N LYS A 137 -35.32 -20.17 -31.81
CA LYS A 137 -36.49 -20.64 -32.58
C LYS A 137 -37.18 -21.86 -31.98
N VAL A 138 -36.58 -22.46 -30.95
CA VAL A 138 -37.06 -23.67 -30.30
C VAL A 138 -37.00 -23.51 -28.77
N ASN A 139 -37.96 -24.11 -28.07
CA ASN A 139 -38.13 -23.95 -26.62
C ASN A 139 -36.88 -24.32 -25.83
N ASP A 140 -36.23 -25.43 -26.19
CA ASP A 140 -35.02 -25.88 -25.49
C ASP A 140 -33.88 -24.85 -25.56
N GLU A 141 -33.77 -24.11 -26.67
CA GLU A 141 -32.76 -23.04 -26.79
C GLU A 141 -33.14 -21.82 -25.95
N ILE A 142 -34.43 -21.49 -25.89
CA ILE A 142 -34.96 -20.42 -25.03
C ILE A 142 -34.66 -20.72 -23.55
N GLU A 143 -34.94 -21.93 -23.10
CA GLU A 143 -34.66 -22.36 -21.73
C GLU A 143 -33.15 -22.34 -21.43
N ARG A 144 -32.32 -22.85 -22.35
CA ARG A 144 -30.85 -22.83 -22.19
C ARG A 144 -30.29 -21.41 -22.07
N VAL A 145 -30.71 -20.48 -22.93
CA VAL A 145 -30.24 -19.09 -22.89
C VAL A 145 -30.65 -18.41 -21.59
N ASN A 146 -31.92 -18.55 -21.18
CA ASN A 146 -32.40 -18.02 -19.91
C ASN A 146 -31.58 -18.57 -18.72
N LYS A 147 -31.39 -19.89 -18.67
CA LYS A 147 -30.59 -20.52 -17.61
C LYS A 147 -29.14 -20.04 -17.59
N ALA A 148 -28.52 -19.87 -18.76
CA ALA A 148 -27.15 -19.37 -18.86
C ALA A 148 -27.03 -17.93 -18.36
N VAL A 149 -27.96 -17.06 -18.71
CA VAL A 149 -27.98 -15.65 -18.26
C VAL A 149 -28.25 -15.55 -16.77
N THR A 150 -29.21 -16.31 -16.23
CA THR A 150 -29.44 -16.39 -14.78
C THR A 150 -28.20 -16.86 -14.03
N GLY A 151 -27.57 -17.96 -14.48
CA GLY A 151 -26.35 -18.47 -13.85
C GLY A 151 -25.19 -17.48 -13.91
N TRP A 152 -25.05 -16.75 -15.02
CA TRP A 152 -24.07 -15.67 -15.13
C TRP A 152 -24.39 -14.50 -14.17
N GLN A 153 -25.66 -14.11 -14.04
CA GLN A 153 -26.08 -13.03 -13.14
C GLN A 153 -25.83 -13.38 -11.68
N ASP A 154 -26.09 -14.63 -11.27
CA ASP A 154 -25.78 -15.14 -9.94
C ASP A 154 -24.28 -15.10 -9.66
N CYS A 155 -23.46 -15.53 -10.62
CA CYS A 155 -22.00 -15.42 -10.52
C CYS A 155 -21.56 -13.96 -10.39
N TYR A 156 -22.04 -13.08 -11.26
CA TYR A 156 -21.71 -11.65 -11.25
C TYR A 156 -22.01 -11.01 -9.91
N ASN A 157 -23.19 -11.29 -9.35
CA ASN A 157 -23.59 -10.79 -8.03
C ASN A 157 -22.64 -11.29 -6.93
N LYS A 158 -22.25 -12.57 -6.95
CA LYS A 158 -21.25 -13.11 -6.01
C LYS A 158 -19.89 -12.44 -6.16
N MET A 159 -19.43 -12.21 -7.39
CA MET A 159 -18.17 -11.51 -7.66
C MET A 159 -18.19 -10.07 -7.14
N VAL A 160 -19.30 -9.34 -7.35
CA VAL A 160 -19.47 -7.97 -6.83
C VAL A 160 -19.49 -7.97 -5.30
N THR A 161 -20.21 -8.89 -4.68
CA THR A 161 -20.23 -9.05 -3.22
C THR A 161 -18.84 -9.34 -2.68
N ASN A 162 -18.11 -10.29 -3.26
CA ASN A 162 -16.72 -10.58 -2.88
C ASN A 162 -15.84 -9.33 -3.00
N LEU A 163 -15.89 -8.60 -4.12
CA LEU A 163 -15.09 -7.37 -4.29
C LEU A 163 -15.39 -6.33 -3.20
N ASN A 164 -16.67 -6.14 -2.86
CA ASN A 164 -17.08 -5.23 -1.80
C ASN A 164 -16.61 -5.71 -0.42
N GLU A 165 -16.76 -7.00 -0.14
CA GLU A 165 -16.28 -7.62 1.09
C GLU A 165 -14.78 -7.53 1.23
N GLN A 166 -13.99 -7.58 0.14
CA GLN A 166 -12.53 -7.44 0.17
C GLN A 166 -12.07 -5.98 0.29
N SER A 167 -12.97 -5.00 0.17
CA SER A 167 -12.65 -3.58 0.31
C SER A 167 -12.51 -3.16 1.79
N PRO A 168 -11.60 -2.21 2.13
CA PRO A 168 -10.55 -1.67 1.27
C PRO A 168 -9.48 -2.74 1.01
N LEU A 169 -8.95 -2.78 -0.22
CA LEU A 169 -7.97 -3.80 -0.63
C LEU A 169 -6.65 -3.72 0.18
N THR A 170 -6.39 -2.61 0.87
CA THR A 170 -5.26 -2.46 1.80
C THR A 170 -5.26 -3.47 2.93
N LYS A 171 -6.43 -4.02 3.32
CA LYS A 171 -6.50 -5.07 4.34
C LYS A 171 -5.88 -6.41 3.92
N ARG A 172 -5.62 -6.56 2.62
CA ARG A 172 -4.99 -7.75 2.03
C ARG A 172 -3.47 -7.70 2.13
N ILE A 173 -2.90 -6.53 2.42
CA ILE A 173 -1.46 -6.40 2.66
C ILE A 173 -1.10 -7.19 3.92
N PRO A 174 -0.16 -8.15 3.87
CA PRO A 174 0.29 -8.89 5.04
C PRO A 174 0.76 -7.94 6.15
N ALA A 175 0.38 -8.20 7.40
CA ALA A 175 0.64 -7.29 8.51
C ALA A 175 2.15 -7.07 8.77
N ASP A 176 2.98 -8.07 8.48
CA ASP A 176 4.44 -7.98 8.53
C ASP A 176 5.01 -7.10 7.42
N ILE A 177 4.41 -7.10 6.22
CA ILE A 177 4.74 -6.15 5.16
C ILE A 177 4.28 -4.73 5.53
N ALA A 178 3.04 -4.57 5.99
CA ALA A 178 2.48 -3.26 6.33
C ALA A 178 3.31 -2.54 7.40
N LYS A 179 3.82 -3.26 8.40
CA LYS A 179 4.73 -2.72 9.44
C LYS A 179 6.06 -2.22 8.87
N LEU A 180 6.48 -2.78 7.75
CA LEU A 180 7.71 -2.43 7.05
C LEU A 180 7.49 -1.33 6.01
N MET A 181 6.29 -0.79 5.80
CA MET A 181 6.04 0.30 4.86
C MET A 181 6.20 1.68 5.51
N ASN A 182 6.75 2.64 4.77
CA ASN A 182 6.80 4.03 5.22
C ASN A 182 5.49 4.74 4.86
N LYS A 183 5.35 6.00 5.29
CA LYS A 183 4.14 6.80 5.03
C LYS A 183 3.84 6.94 3.53
N GLN A 184 4.84 7.29 2.72
CA GLN A 184 4.67 7.50 1.28
C GLN A 184 4.27 6.20 0.57
N GLU A 185 4.89 5.09 0.92
CA GLU A 185 4.58 3.76 0.39
C GLU A 185 3.15 3.33 0.77
N THR A 186 2.73 3.63 2.00
CA THR A 186 1.38 3.34 2.50
C THR A 186 0.32 4.15 1.73
N GLU A 187 0.58 5.44 1.53
CA GLU A 187 -0.27 6.33 0.73
C GLU A 187 -0.34 5.89 -0.74
N ALA A 188 0.81 5.56 -1.33
CA ALA A 188 0.90 5.05 -2.70
C ALA A 188 0.15 3.73 -2.88
N SER A 189 0.33 2.78 -1.97
CA SER A 189 -0.39 1.51 -1.98
C SER A 189 -1.89 1.71 -1.79
N THR A 190 -2.31 2.60 -0.89
CA THR A 190 -3.74 2.92 -0.70
C THR A 190 -4.37 3.46 -1.99
N ALA A 191 -3.72 4.42 -2.64
CA ALA A 191 -4.20 4.98 -3.90
C ALA A 191 -4.22 3.95 -5.03
N TYR A 192 -3.14 3.17 -5.17
CA TYR A 192 -3.01 2.15 -6.20
C TYR A 192 -4.06 1.04 -6.03
N LEU A 193 -4.23 0.51 -4.82
CA LEU A 193 -5.18 -0.56 -4.55
C LEU A 193 -6.63 -0.09 -4.70
N GLU A 194 -6.94 1.16 -4.38
CA GLU A 194 -8.25 1.74 -4.71
C GLU A 194 -8.45 1.85 -6.23
N GLN A 195 -7.42 2.23 -6.98
CA GLN A 195 -7.48 2.23 -8.45
C GLN A 195 -7.71 0.83 -9.02
N VAL A 196 -7.02 -0.20 -8.49
CA VAL A 196 -7.23 -1.61 -8.88
C VAL A 196 -8.68 -2.01 -8.66
N ARG A 197 -9.24 -1.71 -7.48
CA ARG A 197 -10.64 -1.99 -7.16
C ARG A 197 -11.60 -1.31 -8.13
N GLN A 198 -11.35 -0.04 -8.45
CA GLN A 198 -12.17 0.73 -9.40
C GLN A 198 -12.10 0.13 -10.82
N ASN A 199 -10.92 -0.28 -11.27
CA ASN A 199 -10.73 -0.91 -12.57
C ASN A 199 -11.50 -2.23 -12.68
N ILE A 200 -11.44 -3.07 -11.64
CA ILE A 200 -12.20 -4.33 -11.58
C ILE A 200 -13.70 -4.04 -11.61
N ALA A 201 -14.17 -3.10 -10.79
CA ALA A 201 -15.58 -2.75 -10.70
C ALA A 201 -16.12 -2.18 -12.02
N GLU A 202 -15.38 -1.29 -12.68
CA GLU A 202 -15.79 -0.72 -13.96
C GLU A 202 -15.74 -1.77 -15.08
N GLY A 203 -14.72 -2.64 -15.11
CA GLY A 203 -14.64 -3.75 -16.05
C GLY A 203 -15.83 -4.71 -15.92
N ALA A 204 -16.18 -5.07 -14.68
CA ALA A 204 -17.34 -5.92 -14.39
C ALA A 204 -18.66 -5.25 -14.81
N LYS A 205 -18.83 -3.96 -14.51
CA LYS A 205 -20.00 -3.17 -14.90
C LYS A 205 -20.15 -3.03 -16.42
N VAL A 206 -19.06 -2.80 -17.15
CA VAL A 206 -19.07 -2.74 -18.61
C VAL A 206 -19.46 -4.10 -19.20
N ASN A 207 -18.84 -5.19 -18.73
CA ASN A 207 -19.22 -6.54 -19.17
C ASN A 207 -20.70 -6.83 -18.88
N SER A 208 -21.19 -6.44 -17.70
CA SER A 208 -22.58 -6.64 -17.31
C SER A 208 -23.55 -5.89 -18.23
N LYS A 209 -23.27 -4.63 -18.55
CA LYS A 209 -24.07 -3.87 -19.53
C LYS A 209 -24.14 -4.53 -20.89
N MET A 210 -23.03 -5.09 -21.37
CA MET A 210 -22.99 -5.79 -22.66
C MET A 210 -23.88 -7.05 -22.65
N VAL A 211 -23.72 -7.92 -21.64
CA VAL A 211 -24.50 -9.15 -21.52
C VAL A 211 -26.00 -8.85 -21.41
N LEU A 212 -26.38 -7.84 -20.62
CA LEU A 212 -27.78 -7.45 -20.46
C LEU A 212 -28.36 -6.83 -21.75
N ALA A 213 -27.56 -6.08 -22.52
CA ALA A 213 -27.99 -5.55 -23.81
C ALA A 213 -28.20 -6.67 -24.84
N ASP A 214 -27.26 -7.61 -24.94
CA ASP A 214 -27.38 -8.78 -25.81
C ASP A 214 -28.61 -9.62 -25.46
N PHE A 215 -28.84 -9.83 -24.15
CA PHE A 215 -30.01 -10.57 -23.67
C PHE A 215 -31.33 -9.85 -23.99
N ALA A 216 -31.38 -8.53 -23.80
CA ALA A 216 -32.57 -7.73 -24.14
C ALA A 216 -32.88 -7.80 -25.66
N ALA A 217 -31.85 -7.69 -26.50
CA ALA A 217 -31.99 -7.80 -27.95
C ALA A 217 -32.48 -9.21 -28.36
N TRP A 218 -31.86 -10.25 -27.82
CA TRP A 218 -32.26 -11.64 -28.04
C TRP A 218 -33.71 -11.90 -27.62
N ARG A 219 -34.12 -11.38 -26.46
CA ARG A 219 -35.47 -11.56 -25.93
C ARG A 219 -36.50 -10.93 -26.86
N SER A 220 -36.28 -9.68 -27.27
CA SER A 220 -37.16 -8.97 -28.20
C SER A 220 -37.29 -9.71 -29.55
N ALA A 221 -36.17 -10.19 -30.11
CA ALA A 221 -36.18 -10.92 -31.38
C ALA A 221 -36.87 -12.29 -31.26
N THR A 222 -36.67 -12.99 -30.14
CA THR A 222 -37.25 -14.31 -29.86
C THR A 222 -38.76 -14.22 -29.64
N GLU A 223 -39.23 -13.25 -28.84
CA GLU A 223 -40.66 -13.01 -28.63
C GLU A 223 -41.35 -12.68 -29.97
N ALA A 224 -40.76 -11.81 -30.79
CA ALA A 224 -41.30 -11.49 -32.12
C ALA A 224 -41.37 -12.72 -33.05
N PHE A 225 -40.37 -13.59 -33.04
CA PHE A 225 -40.38 -14.83 -33.83
C PHE A 225 -41.49 -15.79 -33.37
N VAL A 226 -41.61 -15.99 -32.05
CA VAL A 226 -42.63 -16.88 -31.47
C VAL A 226 -44.03 -16.39 -31.79
N ASP A 227 -44.29 -15.09 -31.66
CA ASP A 227 -45.59 -14.48 -31.98
C ASP A 227 -45.95 -14.63 -33.46
N GLN A 228 -44.98 -14.36 -34.35
CA GLN A 228 -45.18 -14.54 -35.79
C GLN A 228 -45.46 -16.01 -36.13
N HIS A 229 -44.69 -16.94 -35.57
CA HIS A 229 -44.85 -18.37 -35.82
C HIS A 229 -46.22 -18.87 -35.34
N ASN A 230 -46.62 -18.50 -34.11
CA ASN A 230 -47.92 -18.85 -33.54
C ASN A 230 -49.09 -18.29 -34.37
N SER A 231 -48.98 -17.06 -34.88
CA SER A 231 -49.97 -16.46 -35.77
C SER A 231 -50.15 -17.27 -37.06
N VAL A 232 -49.04 -17.69 -37.69
CA VAL A 232 -49.07 -18.53 -38.91
C VAL A 232 -49.69 -19.89 -38.62
N VAL A 233 -49.27 -20.57 -37.55
CA VAL A 233 -49.79 -21.88 -37.17
C VAL A 233 -51.28 -21.82 -36.86
N ASN A 234 -51.76 -20.78 -36.18
CA ASN A 234 -53.18 -20.61 -35.86
C ASN A 234 -54.03 -20.33 -37.10
N LYS A 235 -53.52 -19.52 -38.05
CA LYS A 235 -54.19 -19.29 -39.34
C LYS A 235 -54.28 -20.54 -40.20
N ALA A 236 -53.27 -21.42 -40.16
CA ALA A 236 -53.28 -22.68 -40.92
C ALA A 236 -54.22 -23.75 -40.34
N LYS A 237 -54.77 -23.54 -39.14
CA LYS A 237 -55.72 -24.43 -38.46
C LYS A 237 -57.19 -24.01 -38.64
N GLN A 238 -57.44 -22.85 -39.25
CA GLN A 238 -58.78 -22.33 -39.60
C GLN A 238 -59.12 -22.69 -41.03
#